data_AF-A0A2M8LYS3-F1
#
_entry.id   AF-A0A2M8LYS3-F1
#
_cell.length_a   1.000
_cell.length_b   1.000
_cell.length_c   1.000
_cell.angle_alpha   90.00
_cell.angle_beta   90.00
_cell.angle_gamma   90.00
#
_symmetry.space_group_name_H-M   'P 1'
#
loop_
_entity.id
_entity.type
_entity.pdbx_description
1 polymer ?
#
loop_
_entity_poly.entity_id
_entity_poly.type
_entity_poly.pdbx_seq_one_letter_code
_entity_poly.pdbx_strand_id
1 'polypeptide(L)'
;MSTGTSSLADVAAALDGGDRLAVLAASWDAFDAGQQVADAVAWQPGYDELQVLAAAEAATAGRALLPLPAGRPVALLDHEAALPECVGVLEKAGRCLAALAEGGGEDAEALRAAAARAVGAARCLRTARAA
;
A
#
# COMPACT_ATOMS: atom_id res chain seq x y z
N MET A 1 22.65 14.84 6.90
CA MET A 1 22.17 13.48 6.59
C MET A 1 20.95 13.63 5.70
N SER A 2 21.08 13.35 4.40
CA SER A 2 19.95 13.45 3.47
C SER A 2 19.03 12.24 3.67
N THR A 3 17.87 12.45 4.27
CA THR A 3 16.79 11.48 4.33
C THR A 3 16.24 11.30 2.91
N GLY A 4 16.65 10.23 2.23
CA GLY A 4 16.20 9.97 0.86
C GLY A 4 14.74 9.53 0.84
N THR A 5 13.90 10.26 0.12
CA THR A 5 12.51 9.90 -0.15
C THR A 5 12.41 8.81 -1.21
N SER A 6 11.54 7.81 -1.04
CA SER A 6 11.18 6.83 -2.08
C SER A 6 9.93 7.28 -2.84
N SER A 7 9.90 7.10 -4.17
CA SER A 7 8.71 7.38 -5.00
C SER A 7 7.84 6.13 -5.19
N LEU A 8 6.57 6.30 -5.61
CA LEU A 8 5.70 5.17 -5.97
C LEU A 8 6.28 4.31 -7.10
N ALA A 9 7.02 4.91 -8.03
CA ALA A 9 7.75 4.21 -9.07
C ALA A 9 8.87 3.31 -8.51
N ASP A 10 9.61 3.80 -7.50
CA ASP A 10 10.65 3.01 -6.81
C ASP A 10 10.02 1.82 -6.06
N VAL A 11 8.88 2.05 -5.40
CA VAL A 11 8.10 0.99 -4.75
C VAL A 11 7.64 -0.04 -5.79
N ALA A 12 7.09 0.41 -6.92
CA ALA A 12 6.66 -0.48 -7.99
C ALA A 12 7.81 -1.32 -8.55
N ALA A 13 8.99 -0.74 -8.74
CA ALA A 13 10.17 -1.45 -9.22
C ALA A 13 10.69 -2.48 -8.19
N ALA A 14 10.69 -2.13 -6.90
CA ALA A 14 11.09 -3.05 -5.83
C ALA A 14 10.14 -4.26 -5.73
N LEU A 15 8.84 -4.07 -5.99
CA LEU A 15 7.87 -5.17 -6.06
C LEU A 15 8.12 -6.14 -7.23
N ASP A 16 8.80 -5.72 -8.31
CA ASP A 16 9.21 -6.59 -9.42
C ASP A 16 10.52 -7.33 -9.17
N GLY A 17 11.33 -6.87 -8.19
CA GLY A 17 12.71 -7.31 -7.99
C GLY A 17 12.87 -8.76 -7.51
N GLY A 18 11.77 -9.44 -7.12
CA GLY A 18 11.76 -10.85 -6.71
C GLY A 18 12.43 -11.18 -5.38
N ASP A 19 13.26 -10.27 -4.84
CA ASP A 19 13.83 -10.41 -3.49
C ASP A 19 12.74 -10.26 -2.43
N ARG A 20 12.64 -11.27 -1.54
CA ARG A 20 11.60 -11.33 -0.51
C ARG A 20 11.64 -10.10 0.40
N LEU A 21 12.82 -9.71 0.86
CA LEU A 21 12.95 -8.59 1.80
C LEU A 21 12.58 -7.27 1.12
N ALA A 22 13.02 -7.06 -0.13
CA ALA A 22 12.62 -5.91 -0.93
C ALA A 22 11.11 -5.87 -1.16
N VAL A 23 10.47 -7.00 -1.48
CA VAL A 23 9.00 -7.07 -1.66
C VAL A 23 8.25 -6.73 -0.38
N LEU A 24 8.71 -7.22 0.79
CA LEU A 24 8.09 -6.91 2.08
C LEU A 24 8.24 -5.43 2.42
N ALA A 25 9.43 -4.85 2.23
CA ALA A 25 9.67 -3.43 2.45
C ALA A 25 8.82 -2.56 1.52
N ALA A 26 8.80 -2.87 0.21
CA ALA A 26 8.00 -2.15 -0.77
C ALA A 26 6.49 -2.29 -0.51
N SER A 27 6.03 -3.45 -0.03
CA SER A 27 4.63 -3.64 0.34
C SER A 27 4.25 -2.79 1.57
N TRP A 28 5.15 -2.64 2.53
CA TRP A 28 4.95 -1.74 3.66
C TRP A 28 4.88 -0.28 3.22
N ASP A 29 5.77 0.14 2.31
CA ASP A 29 5.78 1.48 1.71
C ASP A 29 4.49 1.74 0.89
N ALA A 30 3.98 0.72 0.18
CA ALA A 30 2.70 0.79 -0.52
C ALA A 30 1.52 1.05 0.43
N PHE A 31 1.49 0.39 1.59
CA PHE A 31 0.48 0.63 2.62
C PHE A 31 0.59 2.02 3.22
N ASP A 32 1.80 2.48 3.52
CA ASP A 32 2.02 3.84 4.03
C ASP A 32 1.51 4.89 3.02
N ALA A 33 1.85 4.74 1.73
CA ALA A 33 1.33 5.60 0.68
C ALA A 33 -0.20 5.53 0.57
N GLY A 34 -0.80 4.35 0.67
CA GLY A 34 -2.25 4.15 0.67
C GLY A 34 -2.95 4.90 1.81
N GLN A 35 -2.36 4.86 3.01
CA GLN A 35 -2.86 5.62 4.15
C GLN A 35 -2.72 7.13 3.92
N GLN A 36 -1.55 7.60 3.46
CA GLN A 36 -1.33 9.02 3.17
C GLN A 36 -2.32 9.57 2.11
N VAL A 37 -2.58 8.81 1.04
CA VAL A 37 -3.56 9.18 0.02
C VAL A 37 -4.97 9.22 0.61
N ALA A 38 -5.35 8.21 1.39
CA ALA A 38 -6.65 8.19 2.06
C ALA A 38 -6.83 9.41 2.98
N ASP A 39 -5.85 9.69 3.85
CA ASP A 39 -5.89 10.84 4.77
C ASP A 39 -6.01 12.18 4.02
N ALA A 40 -5.35 12.31 2.87
CA ALA A 40 -5.41 13.53 2.06
C ALA A 40 -6.77 13.76 1.38
N VAL A 41 -7.44 12.69 0.94
CA VAL A 41 -8.72 12.79 0.23
C VAL A 41 -9.95 12.66 1.14
N ALA A 42 -9.78 12.23 2.40
CA ALA A 42 -10.88 11.97 3.34
C ALA A 42 -11.83 13.15 3.54
N TRP A 43 -11.31 14.37 3.43
CA TRP A 43 -12.07 15.60 3.66
C TRP A 43 -12.31 16.41 2.40
N GLN A 44 -11.96 15.86 1.23
CA GLN A 44 -12.13 16.55 -0.04
C GLN A 44 -13.56 16.38 -0.57
N PRO A 45 -14.20 17.46 -1.05
CA PRO A 45 -15.48 17.35 -1.73
C PRO A 45 -15.40 16.37 -2.91
N GLY A 46 -16.44 15.55 -3.09
CA GLY A 46 -16.50 14.57 -4.18
C GLY A 46 -15.87 13.21 -3.85
N TYR A 47 -15.51 12.97 -2.59
CA TYR A 47 -15.09 11.66 -2.10
C TYR A 47 -16.10 11.06 -1.11
N ASP A 48 -16.29 9.75 -1.20
CA ASP A 48 -17.05 8.94 -0.24
C ASP A 48 -16.18 8.67 0.99
N GLU A 49 -16.47 9.39 2.07
CA GLU A 49 -15.75 9.33 3.35
C GLU A 49 -15.67 7.90 3.90
N LEU A 50 -16.71 7.08 3.75
CA LEU A 50 -16.70 5.70 4.25
C LEU A 50 -15.72 4.83 3.48
N GLN A 51 -15.63 4.99 2.16
CA GLN A 51 -14.64 4.28 1.36
C GLN A 51 -13.23 4.74 1.68
N VAL A 52 -13.02 6.03 1.90
CA VAL A 52 -11.70 6.55 2.25
C VAL A 52 -11.23 6.05 3.61
N LEU A 53 -12.11 6.07 4.62
CA LEU A 53 -11.79 5.52 5.94
C LEU A 53 -11.52 4.01 5.90
N ALA A 54 -12.31 3.26 5.13
CA ALA A 54 -12.07 1.84 4.92
C ALA A 54 -10.72 1.55 4.24
N ALA A 55 -10.30 2.41 3.30
CA ALA A 55 -8.97 2.31 2.70
C ALA A 55 -7.85 2.56 3.71
N ALA A 56 -7.96 3.61 4.53
CA ALA A 56 -6.98 3.93 5.57
C ALA A 56 -6.87 2.81 6.61
N GLU A 57 -8.00 2.25 7.06
CA GLU A 57 -8.03 1.12 7.99
C GLU A 57 -7.37 -0.13 7.38
N ALA A 58 -7.74 -0.48 6.13
CA ALA A 58 -7.16 -1.62 5.45
C ALA A 58 -5.64 -1.46 5.26
N ALA A 59 -5.18 -0.26 4.89
CA ALA A 59 -3.76 0.03 4.75
C ALA A 59 -3.01 -0.09 6.08
N THR A 60 -3.56 0.49 7.15
CA THR A 60 -2.98 0.43 8.50
C THR A 60 -2.90 -1.02 9.01
N ALA A 61 -3.98 -1.78 8.85
CA ALA A 61 -4.03 -3.19 9.26
C ALA A 61 -3.07 -4.06 8.44
N GLY A 62 -2.98 -3.83 7.13
CA GLY A 62 -2.04 -4.54 6.25
C GLY A 62 -0.59 -4.30 6.64
N ARG A 63 -0.24 -3.04 6.93
CA ARG A 63 1.10 -2.63 7.39
C ARG A 63 1.49 -3.28 8.71
N ALA A 64 0.55 -3.40 9.66
CA ALA A 64 0.79 -4.01 10.96
C ALA A 64 1.06 -5.54 10.91
N LEU A 65 0.72 -6.19 9.80
CA LEU A 65 0.97 -7.62 9.57
C LEU A 65 2.35 -7.90 8.99
N LEU A 66 3.03 -6.87 8.46
CA LEU A 66 4.35 -6.99 7.86
C LEU A 66 5.43 -6.71 8.90
N PRO A 67 6.61 -7.36 8.78
CA PRO A 67 7.75 -6.98 9.60
C PRO A 67 8.09 -5.51 9.37
N LEU A 68 8.44 -4.80 10.44
CA LEU A 68 8.90 -3.40 10.35
C LEU A 68 10.08 -3.32 9.38
N PRO A 69 9.97 -2.57 8.29
CA PRO A 69 11.06 -2.46 7.34
C PRO A 69 12.16 -1.58 7.91
N ALA A 70 13.40 -1.80 7.45
CA ALA A 70 14.49 -0.84 7.57
C ALA A 70 14.33 0.35 6.58
N GLY A 71 13.14 0.53 6.02
CA GLY A 71 12.82 1.34 4.85
C GLY A 71 12.72 2.84 5.12
N ARG A 72 12.48 3.60 4.04
CA ARG A 72 12.42 5.06 4.05
C ARG A 72 10.98 5.49 3.69
N PRO A 73 10.39 6.46 4.40
CA PRO A 73 9.04 6.91 4.10
C PRO A 73 8.88 7.29 2.62
N VAL A 74 7.76 6.89 2.02
CA VAL A 74 7.33 7.43 0.72
C VAL A 74 6.87 8.86 0.95
N ALA A 75 7.41 9.82 0.20
CA ALA A 75 6.85 11.17 0.21
C ALA A 75 6.16 11.42 -1.12
N LEU A 76 4.85 11.63 -1.02
CA LEU A 76 4.01 12.03 -2.13
C LEU A 76 4.04 13.57 -2.20
N LEU A 77 4.33 14.09 -3.39
CA LEU A 77 4.35 15.54 -3.64
C LEU A 77 2.92 16.09 -3.79
N ASP A 78 2.01 15.29 -4.36
CA ASP A 78 0.59 15.56 -4.51
C ASP A 78 -0.19 14.26 -4.28
N HIS A 79 -0.84 14.16 -3.13
CA HIS A 79 -1.54 12.95 -2.69
C HIS A 79 -2.79 12.64 -3.53
N GLU A 80 -3.52 13.65 -4.01
CA GLU A 80 -4.72 13.41 -4.82
C GLU A 80 -4.31 12.92 -6.21
N ALA A 81 -3.33 13.60 -6.83
CA ALA A 81 -2.81 13.19 -8.14
C ALA A 81 -2.15 11.80 -8.11
N ALA A 82 -1.60 11.40 -6.96
CA ALA A 82 -0.99 10.09 -6.76
C ALA A 82 -2.00 8.94 -6.59
N LEU A 83 -3.30 9.22 -6.42
CA LEU A 83 -4.31 8.20 -6.13
C LEU A 83 -4.34 7.05 -7.16
N PRO A 84 -4.37 7.30 -8.49
CA PRO A 84 -4.41 6.21 -9.46
C PRO A 84 -3.16 5.32 -9.42
N GLU A 85 -1.99 5.94 -9.23
CA GLU A 85 -0.72 5.21 -9.12
C GLU A 85 -0.66 4.40 -7.82
N CYS A 86 -1.09 4.99 -6.71
CA CYS A 86 -1.16 4.33 -5.41
C CYS A 86 -2.07 3.09 -5.45
N VAL A 87 -3.24 3.19 -6.10
CA VAL A 87 -4.12 2.05 -6.34
C VAL A 87 -3.38 0.92 -7.07
N GLY A 88 -2.66 1.24 -8.15
CA GLY A 88 -1.89 0.24 -8.92
C GLY A 88 -0.78 -0.42 -8.10
N VAL A 89 -0.09 0.37 -7.27
CA VAL A 89 0.97 -0.12 -6.37
C VAL A 89 0.40 -1.05 -5.28
N LEU A 90 -0.73 -0.70 -4.66
CA LEU A 90 -1.41 -1.54 -3.67
C LEU A 90 -1.88 -2.87 -4.27
N GLU A 91 -2.46 -2.86 -5.48
CA GLU A 91 -2.84 -4.10 -6.16
C GLU A 91 -1.64 -5.00 -6.45
N LYS A 92 -0.53 -4.38 -6.85
CA LYS A 92 0.72 -5.10 -7.12
C LYS A 92 1.29 -5.70 -5.83
N ALA A 93 1.33 -4.93 -4.74
CA ALA A 93 1.73 -5.43 -3.43
C ALA A 93 0.86 -6.63 -3.02
N GLY A 94 -0.46 -6.54 -3.21
CA GLY A 94 -1.38 -7.66 -2.97
C GLY A 94 -1.00 -8.93 -3.72
N ARG A 95 -0.69 -8.83 -5.02
CA ARG A 95 -0.24 -9.97 -5.83
C ARG A 95 1.09 -10.54 -5.36
N CYS A 96 2.07 -9.69 -5.06
CA CYS A 96 3.40 -10.13 -4.64
C CYS A 96 3.35 -10.81 -3.25
N LEU A 97 2.59 -10.26 -2.31
CA LEU A 97 2.40 -10.85 -0.98
C LEU A 97 1.69 -12.21 -1.05
N ALA A 98 0.65 -12.31 -1.89
CA ALA A 98 -0.02 -13.59 -2.14
C ALA A 98 0.96 -14.62 -2.72
N ALA A 99 1.76 -14.23 -3.72
CA ALA A 99 2.77 -15.12 -4.31
C ALA A 99 3.83 -15.58 -3.28
N LEU A 100 4.27 -14.70 -2.38
CA LEU A 100 5.16 -15.07 -1.29
C LEU A 100 4.51 -16.06 -0.31
N ALA A 101 3.21 -15.91 -0.05
CA ALA A 101 2.47 -16.81 0.83
C ALA A 101 2.30 -18.22 0.24
N GLU A 102 2.16 -18.34 -1.08
CA GLU A 102 2.11 -19.63 -1.78
C GLU A 102 3.43 -20.41 -1.67
N GLY A 103 4.55 -19.70 -1.47
CA GLY A 103 5.84 -20.31 -1.16
C GLY A 103 5.89 -21.06 0.19
N GLY A 104 4.87 -20.88 1.04
CA GLY A 104 4.80 -21.45 2.38
C GLY A 104 5.70 -20.73 3.38
N GLY A 105 5.78 -21.27 4.60
CA GLY A 105 6.53 -20.69 5.72
C GLY A 105 5.65 -20.29 6.90
N GLU A 106 6.28 -19.96 8.02
CA GLU A 106 5.60 -19.63 9.28
C GLU A 106 4.74 -18.35 9.19
N ASP A 107 5.07 -17.45 8.28
CA ASP A 107 4.39 -16.17 8.08
C ASP A 107 3.38 -16.18 6.92
N ALA A 108 3.16 -17.33 6.25
CA ALA A 108 2.30 -17.41 5.08
C ALA A 108 0.86 -16.89 5.34
N GLU A 109 0.31 -17.12 6.54
CA GLU A 109 -1.01 -16.60 6.89
C GLU A 109 -1.02 -15.07 7.06
N ALA A 110 0.01 -14.51 7.69
CA ALA A 110 0.17 -13.07 7.81
C ALA A 110 0.32 -12.42 6.42
N LEU A 111 1.05 -13.06 5.50
CA LEU A 111 1.21 -12.60 4.12
C LEU A 111 -0.11 -12.65 3.33
N ARG A 112 -0.92 -13.71 3.47
CA ARG A 112 -2.26 -13.76 2.86
C ARG A 112 -3.17 -12.67 3.40
N ALA A 113 -3.17 -12.47 4.71
CA ALA A 113 -3.94 -11.42 5.35
C ALA A 113 -3.50 -10.03 4.86
N ALA A 114 -2.20 -9.77 4.79
CA ALA A 114 -1.66 -8.52 4.24
C ALA A 114 -2.04 -8.35 2.76
N ALA A 115 -1.93 -9.41 1.94
CA ALA A 115 -2.35 -9.37 0.54
C ALA A 115 -3.84 -8.96 0.39
N ALA A 116 -4.72 -9.56 1.19
CA ALA A 116 -6.14 -9.23 1.20
C ALA A 116 -6.40 -7.77 1.61
N ARG A 117 -5.62 -7.25 2.57
CA ARG A 117 -5.70 -5.84 2.99
C ARG A 117 -5.24 -4.89 1.89
N ALA A 118 -4.20 -5.22 1.14
CA ALA A 118 -3.73 -4.40 0.02
C ALA A 118 -4.78 -4.30 -1.09
N VAL A 119 -5.39 -5.43 -1.47
CA VAL A 119 -6.50 -5.46 -2.43
C VAL A 119 -7.72 -4.70 -1.91
N GLY A 120 -8.04 -4.85 -0.63
CA GLY A 120 -9.13 -4.12 0.03
C GLY A 120 -8.94 -2.61 -0.03
N ALA A 121 -7.76 -2.12 0.36
CA ALA A 121 -7.40 -0.71 0.32
C ALA A 121 -7.48 -0.15 -1.11
N ALA A 122 -6.87 -0.84 -2.09
CA ALA A 122 -6.91 -0.45 -3.49
C ALA A 122 -8.34 -0.34 -4.04
N ARG A 123 -9.20 -1.30 -3.70
CA ARG A 123 -10.61 -1.30 -4.10
C ARG A 123 -11.34 -0.10 -3.52
N CYS A 124 -11.19 0.14 -2.22
CA CYS A 124 -11.85 1.25 -1.53
C CYS A 124 -11.41 2.61 -2.11
N LEU A 125 -10.10 2.83 -2.33
CA LEU A 125 -9.60 4.06 -2.96
C LEU A 125 -10.15 4.27 -4.38
N ARG A 126 -10.26 3.19 -5.17
CA ARG A 126 -10.82 3.26 -6.53
C ARG A 126 -12.29 3.65 -6.53
N THR A 127 -13.06 3.16 -5.57
CA THR A 127 -14.50 3.45 -5.45
C THR A 127 -14.79 4.69 -4.62
N ALA A 128 -13.77 5.34 -4.05
CA ALA A 128 -13.94 6.49 -3.17
C ALA A 128 -14.38 7.76 -3.91
N ARG A 129 -14.21 7.86 -5.23
CA ARG A 129 -14.67 9.06 -5.96
C ARG A 129 -16.18 8.98 -6.14
N ALA A 130 -16.90 9.91 -5.52
CA ALA A 130 -18.34 10.05 -5.71
C ALA A 130 -18.61 10.53 -7.14
N ALA A 131 -19.60 9.92 -7.79
CA ALA A 131 -20.06 10.29 -9.13
C ALA A 131 -20.75 11.67 -9.15
#